data_AF-A0A2N5A954-F1
#
_entry.id   AF-A0A2N5A954-F1
#
_cell.length_a   1.000
_cell.length_b   1.000
_cell.length_c   1.000
_cell.angle_alpha   90.00
_cell.angle_beta   90.00
_cell.angle_gamma   90.00
#
_symmetry.space_group_name_H-M   'P 1'
#
loop_
_entity.id
_entity.type
_entity.pdbx_description
1 polymer ?
#
loop_
_entity_poly.entity_id
_entity_poly.type
_entity_poly.pdbx_seq_one_letter_code
_entity_poly.pdbx_strand_id
1 'polypeptide(L)'
;MNIAIIGSGIAGLTCAWRLAGHHQVTLFEAGATPGGHTATVDVATPQGTWAIDTGFIVYNDRTYPRFMGLLSELGIDGQKTQMSFSVHNPTSGLEYN
;
A
#
# COMPACT_ATOMS: atom_id res chain seq x y z
N MET A 1 -23.42 -11.00 -14.14
CA MET A 1 -24.00 -10.21 -13.03
C MET A 1 -23.43 -8.81 -13.09
N ASN A 2 -24.18 -7.82 -12.60
CA ASN A 2 -23.70 -6.45 -12.44
C ASN A 2 -23.37 -6.26 -10.96
N ILE A 3 -22.10 -5.96 -10.66
CA ILE A 3 -21.57 -5.93 -9.29
C ILE A 3 -21.06 -4.52 -8.99
N ALA A 4 -21.59 -3.91 -7.93
CA ALA A 4 -21.08 -2.66 -7.40
C ALA A 4 -20.12 -2.94 -6.24
N ILE A 5 -18.96 -2.29 -6.24
CA ILE A 5 -17.98 -2.30 -5.16
C ILE A 5 -17.85 -0.88 -4.63
N ILE A 6 -18.02 -0.69 -3.32
CA ILE A 6 -17.93 0.61 -2.66
C ILE A 6 -16.61 0.69 -1.88
N GLY A 7 -15.74 1.60 -2.28
CA GLY A 7 -14.39 1.80 -1.74
C GLY A 7 -13.32 1.18 -2.62
N SER A 8 -12.33 1.98 -3.00
CA SER A 8 -11.21 1.60 -3.87
C SER A 8 -9.88 1.44 -3.13
N GLY A 9 -9.93 1.07 -1.85
CA GLY A 9 -8.74 0.56 -1.16
C GLY A 9 -8.24 -0.76 -1.77
N ILE A 10 -7.08 -1.24 -1.31
CA ILE A 10 -6.45 -2.47 -1.83
C ILE A 10 -7.42 -3.67 -1.91
N ALA A 11 -8.30 -3.83 -0.93
CA ALA A 11 -9.30 -4.90 -0.92
C ALA A 11 -10.34 -4.73 -2.04
N GLY A 12 -10.87 -3.53 -2.24
CA GLY A 12 -11.87 -3.23 -3.28
C GLY A 12 -11.28 -3.35 -4.68
N LEU A 13 -10.07 -2.82 -4.89
CA LEU A 13 -9.35 -2.96 -6.15
C LEU A 13 -9.00 -4.41 -6.48
N THR A 14 -8.53 -5.19 -5.50
CA THR A 14 -8.24 -6.63 -5.71
C THR A 14 -9.51 -7.40 -6.04
N CYS A 15 -10.62 -7.10 -5.36
CA CYS A 15 -11.93 -7.70 -5.65
C CYS A 15 -12.38 -7.37 -7.07
N ALA A 16 -12.32 -6.08 -7.45
CA ALA A 16 -12.67 -5.63 -8.80
C ALA A 16 -11.82 -6.32 -9.87
N TRP A 17 -10.49 -6.37 -9.66
CA TRP A 17 -9.53 -7.00 -10.57
C TRP A 17 -9.87 -8.47 -10.84
N ARG A 18 -10.18 -9.24 -9.78
CA ARG A 18 -10.52 -10.66 -9.92
C ARG A 18 -11.89 -10.90 -10.57
N LEU A 19 -12.86 -10.02 -10.35
CA LEU A 19 -14.22 -10.19 -10.88
C LEU A 19 -14.40 -9.64 -12.30
N ALA A 20 -13.58 -8.68 -12.72
CA ALA A 20 -13.72 -7.98 -14.00
C ALA A 20 -13.66 -8.90 -15.23
N GLY A 21 -12.97 -10.04 -15.14
CA GLY A 21 -12.90 -11.03 -16.22
C GLY A 21 -14.18 -11.85 -16.43
N HIS A 22 -15.12 -11.81 -15.47
CA HIS A 22 -16.31 -12.67 -15.45
C HIS A 22 -17.63 -11.90 -15.30
N HIS A 23 -17.57 -10.65 -14.83
CA HIS A 23 -18.74 -9.86 -14.46
C HIS A 23 -18.57 -8.40 -14.87
N GLN A 24 -19.69 -7.69 -15.04
CA GLN A 24 -19.67 -6.24 -15.19
C GLN A 24 -19.51 -5.62 -13.79
N VAL A 25 -18.36 -5.01 -13.53
CA VAL A 25 -18.01 -4.42 -12.24
C VAL A 25 -18.06 -2.90 -12.33
N THR A 26 -18.68 -2.26 -11.34
CA THR A 26 -18.62 -0.81 -11.13
C THR A 26 -18.02 -0.52 -9.77
N LEU A 27 -16.92 0.23 -9.75
CA LEU A 27 -16.22 0.64 -8.52
C LEU A 27 -16.56 2.09 -8.19
N PHE A 28 -16.96 2.34 -6.95
CA PHE A 28 -17.25 3.67 -6.44
C PHE A 28 -16.20 4.06 -5.40
N GLU A 29 -15.62 5.24 -5.54
CA GLU A 29 -14.68 5.83 -4.59
C GLU A 29 -15.20 7.20 -4.17
N ALA A 30 -15.06 7.53 -2.88
CA ALA A 30 -15.45 8.82 -2.33
C ALA A 30 -14.36 9.89 -2.53
N GLY A 31 -13.10 9.48 -2.52
CA GLY A 31 -11.94 10.32 -2.78
C GLY A 31 -11.72 10.65 -4.26
N ALA A 32 -10.80 11.58 -4.50
CA ALA A 32 -10.42 11.99 -5.86
C ALA A 32 -9.53 10.95 -6.57
N THR A 33 -8.88 10.07 -5.81
CA THR A 33 -7.95 9.06 -6.32
C THR A 33 -8.24 7.71 -5.66
N PRO A 34 -7.99 6.59 -6.38
CA PRO A 34 -8.11 5.27 -5.80
C PRO A 34 -6.92 4.93 -4.89
N GLY A 35 -7.10 3.94 -4.00
CA GLY A 35 -6.04 3.40 -3.14
C GLY A 35 -6.32 3.50 -1.64
N GLY A 36 -7.06 4.52 -1.21
CA GLY A 36 -7.37 4.71 0.22
C GLY A 36 -6.11 4.89 1.06
N HIS A 37 -5.78 3.93 1.93
CA HIS A 37 -4.57 3.99 2.78
C HIS A 37 -3.27 3.72 2.00
N THR A 38 -3.32 3.16 0.79
CA THR A 38 -2.15 3.11 -0.09
C THR A 38 -2.03 4.47 -0.76
N ALA A 39 -1.14 5.32 -0.24
CA ALA A 39 -1.04 6.72 -0.64
C ALA A 39 0.42 7.11 -0.84
N THR A 40 0.76 7.39 -2.10
CA THR A 40 2.08 7.87 -2.53
C THR A 40 1.94 9.34 -2.91
N VAL A 41 2.86 10.19 -2.44
CA VAL A 41 2.91 11.61 -2.77
C VAL A 41 4.25 11.96 -3.41
N ASP A 42 4.21 12.77 -4.46
CA ASP A 42 5.41 13.27 -5.11
C ASP A 42 5.97 14.48 -4.35
N VAL A 43 7.23 14.39 -3.93
CA VAL A 43 7.94 15.43 -3.18
C VAL A 43 9.11 15.96 -4.01
N ALA A 44 9.07 17.26 -4.31
CA ALA A 44 10.16 17.94 -5.02
C ALA A 44 11.33 18.24 -4.06
N THR A 45 12.54 17.86 -4.47
CA THR A 45 13.80 18.10 -3.75
C THR A 45 14.84 18.70 -4.71
N PRO A 46 15.94 19.32 -4.20
CA PRO A 46 17.04 19.75 -5.06
C PRO A 46 17.67 18.62 -5.90
N GLN A 47 17.50 17.37 -5.48
CA GLN A 47 18.03 16.18 -6.17
C GLN A 47 17.02 15.55 -7.16
N GLY A 48 15.79 16.08 -7.25
CA GLY A 48 14.72 15.57 -8.10
C GLY A 48 13.40 15.36 -7.37
N THR A 49 12.43 14.78 -8.05
CA THR A 49 11.13 14.41 -7.46
C THR A 49 11.17 12.98 -6.95
N TRP A 50 10.70 12.78 -5.72
CA TRP A 50 10.66 11.48 -5.04
C TRP A 50 9.22 11.08 -4.76
N ALA A 51 8.87 9.84 -5.07
CA ALA A 51 7.60 9.24 -4.70
C ALA A 51 7.69 8.71 -3.26
N ILE A 52 6.92 9.29 -2.34
CA ILE A 52 6.96 8.99 -0.91
C ILE A 52 5.64 8.33 -0.48
N ASP A 53 5.73 7.09 0.02
CA ASP A 53 4.58 6.40 0.59
C ASP A 53 4.29 6.92 2.01
N THR A 54 3.03 7.29 2.27
CA THR A 54 2.59 7.97 3.51
C THR A 54 1.64 7.15 4.37
N GLY A 55 1.08 6.06 3.83
CA GLY A 55 0.20 5.15 4.57
C GLY A 55 0.80 3.75 4.63
N PHE A 56 0.57 2.95 3.59
CA PHE A 56 1.18 1.62 3.47
C PHE A 56 2.57 1.70 2.85
N ILE A 57 3.61 1.42 3.63
CA ILE A 57 5.02 1.65 3.22
C ILE A 57 5.88 0.38 3.13
N VAL A 58 5.48 -0.73 3.77
CA VAL A 58 6.30 -1.94 3.88
C VAL A 58 5.44 -3.19 4.02
N TYR A 59 5.90 -4.29 3.43
CA TYR A 59 5.33 -5.63 3.56
C TYR A 59 6.46 -6.66 3.80
N ASN A 60 6.10 -7.88 4.21
CA ASN A 60 7.04 -8.98 4.41
C ASN A 60 6.40 -10.33 4.06
N ASP A 61 7.25 -11.32 3.81
CA ASP A 61 6.88 -12.70 3.45
C ASP A 61 6.05 -13.42 4.51
N ARG A 62 6.29 -13.15 5.78
CA ARG A 62 5.58 -13.80 6.89
C ARG A 62 4.12 -13.37 7.00
N THR A 63 3.82 -12.10 6.77
CA THR A 63 2.49 -11.52 7.04
C THR A 63 1.71 -11.18 5.78
N TYR A 64 2.38 -11.06 4.62
CA TYR A 64 1.77 -10.65 3.35
C TYR A 64 1.91 -11.65 2.18
N PRO A 65 1.83 -12.99 2.39
CA PRO A 65 2.06 -13.95 1.30
C PRO A 65 1.08 -13.78 0.13
N ARG A 66 -0.19 -13.46 0.40
CA ARG A 66 -1.20 -13.22 -0.64
C ARG A 66 -0.96 -11.93 -1.43
N PHE A 67 -0.49 -10.89 -0.74
CA PHE A 67 -0.18 -9.62 -1.38
C PHE A 67 1.07 -9.74 -2.26
N MET A 68 2.09 -10.46 -1.79
CA MET A 68 3.26 -10.79 -2.62
C MET A 68 2.89 -11.60 -3.86
N GLY A 69 1.95 -12.54 -3.73
CA GLY A 69 1.40 -13.26 -4.89
C GLY A 69 0.72 -12.35 -5.89
N LEU A 70 -0.06 -11.37 -5.41
CA LEU A 70 -0.68 -10.35 -6.27
C LEU A 70 0.37 -9.48 -6.97
N LEU A 71 1.38 -9.00 -6.24
CA LEU A 71 2.46 -8.19 -6.83
C LEU A 71 3.21 -8.98 -7.91
N SER A 72 3.52 -10.26 -7.64
CA SER A 72 4.17 -11.14 -8.62
C SER A 72 3.33 -11.34 -9.88
N GLU A 73 2.01 -11.51 -9.74
CA GLU A 73 1.12 -11.62 -10.91
C GLU A 73 1.07 -10.33 -11.73
N LEU A 74 1.17 -9.18 -11.05
CA LEU A 74 1.25 -7.86 -11.69
C LEU A 74 2.65 -7.51 -12.22
N GLY A 75 3.66 -8.36 -11.98
CA GLY A 75 5.05 -8.11 -12.36
C GLY A 75 5.71 -6.97 -11.58
N ILE A 76 5.28 -6.74 -10.34
CA ILE A 76 5.80 -5.68 -9.45
C ILE A 76 6.78 -6.29 -8.45
N ASP A 77 8.00 -5.76 -8.44
CA ASP A 77 9.05 -6.16 -7.52
C ASP A 77 9.11 -5.25 -6.28
N GLY A 78 9.50 -5.84 -5.14
CA GLY A 78 9.78 -5.11 -3.91
C GLY A 78 11.24 -4.68 -3.80
N GLN A 79 11.46 -3.58 -3.11
CA GLN A 79 12.79 -3.16 -2.66
C GLN A 79 13.03 -3.63 -1.23
N LYS A 80 14.18 -4.26 -0.98
CA LYS A 80 14.60 -4.62 0.39
C LYS A 80 14.82 -3.34 1.20
N THR A 81 14.22 -3.30 2.38
CA THR A 81 14.38 -2.21 3.34
C THR A 81 14.54 -2.78 4.75
N GLN A 82 15.08 -1.97 5.66
CA GLN A 82 15.12 -2.28 7.08
C GLN A 82 14.22 -1.30 7.83
N MET A 83 13.38 -1.85 8.71
CA MET A 83 12.61 -1.07 9.67
C MET A 83 13.20 -1.35 11.05
N SER A 84 13.76 -0.32 11.67
CA SER A 84 14.25 -0.38 13.05
C SER A 84 13.29 0.34 13.98
N PHE A 85 13.46 0.11 15.28
CA PHE A 85 12.66 0.73 16.32
C PHE A 85 13.62 1.30 17.35
N SER A 86 13.49 2.59 17.63
CA SER A 86 14.27 3.25 18.68
C SER A 86 13.40 3.83 19.78
N VAL A 87 13.95 3.85 20.99
CA VAL A 87 13.33 4.47 22.16
C VAL A 87 14.35 5.34 22.86
N HIS A 88 13.93 6.56 23.16
CA HIS A 88 14.62 7.48 24.06
C HIS A 88 13.72 7.75 25.27
N ASN A 89 14.17 7.40 26.47
CA ASN A 89 13.49 7.75 27.72
C ASN A 89 14.32 8.78 28.51
N PRO A 90 13.90 10.05 28.53
CA PRO A 90 14.66 11.11 29.20
C PRO A 90 14.61 11.03 30.73
N THR A 91 13.64 10.31 31.32
CA THR A 91 13.51 10.18 32.78
C THR A 91 14.46 9.14 33.34
N SER A 92 14.58 7.98 32.66
CA SER A 92 15.49 6.91 33.08
C SER A 92 16.86 6.97 32.41
N GLY A 93 17.02 7.79 31.37
CA GLY A 93 18.20 7.81 30.50
C GLY A 93 18.34 6.56 29.63
N LEU A 94 17.26 5.81 29.40
CA LEU A 94 17.30 4.60 28.57
C LEU A 94 17.34 5.00 27.08
N GLU A 95 18.33 4.45 26.37
CA GLU A 95 18.44 4.51 24.91
C GLU A 95 18.43 3.08 24.36
N TYR A 96 17.65 2.84 23.31
CA TYR A 96 17.58 1.56 22.60
C TYR A 96 17.39 1.78 21.09
N ASN A 97 18.04 0.96 20.27
CA ASN A 97 17.85 0.84 18.82
C ASN A 97 17.93 -0.64 18.41
#